data_AF-A0A1I3CHE2-F1
#
_entry.id   AF-A0A1I3CHE2-F1
#
_cell.length_a   1.000
_cell.length_b   1.000
_cell.length_c   1.000
_cell.angle_alpha   90.00
_cell.angle_beta   90.00
_cell.angle_gamma   90.00
#
_symmetry.space_group_name_H-M   'P 1'
#
loop_
_entity.id
_entity.type
_entity.pdbx_description
1 polymer ?
#
loop_
_entity_poly.entity_id
_entity_poly.type
_entity_poly.pdbx_seq_one_letter_code
_entity_poly.pdbx_strand_id
1 'polypeptide(L)'
;MKERILNFMAGLWFFGILMWALLFGVLALLMISFCDIAGMLNSGFSKSAIGLIVCFLLGMILTLTGAIPVFRKCYYKLPWLYPFSMMLSMDLFIVSIAETILAKGFSVISTPRHTITIAVMVVQLIVCRLAMCAYLKKYPMAIHQYDRLE
;
A
#
# COMPACT_ATOMS: atom_id res chain seq x y z
N MET A 1 -19.09 -5.59 31.17
CA MET A 1 -18.21 -4.39 31.15
C MET A 1 -17.01 -4.54 30.21
N LYS A 2 -16.27 -5.65 30.26
CA LYS A 2 -15.10 -5.93 29.40
C LYS A 2 -15.34 -5.71 27.89
N GLU A 3 -16.44 -6.23 27.35
CA GLU A 3 -16.82 -6.04 25.93
C GLU A 3 -17.07 -4.57 25.54
N ARG A 4 -17.66 -3.76 26.43
CA ARG A 4 -17.91 -2.34 26.16
C ARG A 4 -16.59 -1.54 26.07
N ILE A 5 -15.64 -1.85 26.94
CA ILE A 5 -14.30 -1.23 26.94
C ILE A 5 -13.53 -1.61 25.68
N LEU A 6 -13.54 -2.89 25.30
CA LEU A 6 -12.88 -3.37 24.07
C LEU A 6 -13.47 -2.73 22.81
N ASN A 7 -14.79 -2.59 22.74
CA ASN A 7 -15.45 -1.92 21.62
C ASN A 7 -15.16 -0.41 21.57
N PHE A 8 -15.02 0.24 22.73
CA PHE A 8 -14.61 1.63 22.81
C PHE A 8 -13.16 1.84 22.33
N MET A 9 -12.23 0.99 22.77
CA MET A 9 -10.84 1.01 22.29
C MET A 9 -10.73 0.74 20.78
N ALA A 10 -11.51 -0.20 20.25
CA ALA A 10 -11.57 -0.45 18.81
C ALA A 10 -12.11 0.76 18.03
N GLY A 11 -13.13 1.44 18.56
CA GLY A 11 -13.65 2.68 17.97
C GLY A 11 -12.61 3.80 17.96
N LEU A 12 -11.89 4.00 19.07
CA LEU A 12 -10.79 4.97 19.17
C LEU A 12 -9.67 4.68 18.17
N TRP A 13 -9.26 3.42 18.03
CA TRP A 13 -8.26 3.03 17.04
C TRP A 13 -8.73 3.28 15.60
N PHE A 14 -9.99 2.95 15.32
CA PHE A 14 -10.59 3.13 14.00
C PHE A 14 -10.60 4.60 13.57
N PHE A 15 -11.19 5.47 14.40
CA PHE A 15 -11.33 6.89 14.09
C PHE A 15 -10.03 7.67 14.28
N GLY A 16 -9.20 7.29 15.24
CA GLY A 16 -7.97 7.99 15.57
C GLY A 16 -6.80 7.66 14.64
N ILE A 17 -6.67 6.40 14.22
CA ILE A 17 -5.46 5.93 13.52
C ILE A 17 -5.81 5.29 12.17
N LEU A 18 -6.66 4.26 12.14
CA LEU A 18 -6.85 3.46 10.93
C LEU A 18 -7.46 4.28 9.78
N MET A 19 -8.49 5.09 10.06
CA MET A 19 -9.14 5.93 9.05
C MET A 19 -8.16 6.94 8.44
N TRP A 20 -7.37 7.61 9.28
CA TRP A 20 -6.34 8.55 8.82
C TRP A 20 -5.25 7.85 8.04
N ALA A 21 -4.77 6.70 8.50
CA ALA A 21 -3.75 5.92 7.80
C ALA A 21 -4.22 5.51 6.40
N LEU A 22 -5.46 5.06 6.25
CA LEU A 22 -6.03 4.72 4.94
C LEU A 22 -6.18 5.95 4.04
N LEU A 23 -6.64 7.07 4.58
CA LEU A 23 -6.78 8.32 3.83
C LEU A 23 -5.41 8.83 3.35
N PHE A 24 -4.40 8.84 4.23
CA PHE A 24 -3.02 9.18 3.87
C PHE A 24 -2.44 8.18 2.87
N GLY A 25 -2.78 6.88 2.96
CA GLY A 25 -2.35 5.87 2.00
C GLY A 25 -2.87 6.15 0.58
N VAL A 26 -4.15 6.54 0.45
CA VAL A 26 -4.72 6.92 -0.85
C VAL A 26 -4.08 8.19 -1.40
N LEU A 27 -3.92 9.21 -0.54
CA LEU A 27 -3.26 10.46 -0.96
C LEU A 27 -1.80 10.23 -1.37
N ALA A 28 -1.07 9.37 -0.66
CA ALA A 28 0.30 9.00 -1.00
C ALA A 28 0.36 8.28 -2.36
N LEU A 29 -0.56 7.35 -2.63
CA LEU A 29 -0.64 6.66 -3.92
C LEU A 29 -0.81 7.64 -5.08
N LEU A 30 -1.70 8.63 -4.91
CA LEU A 30 -1.93 9.69 -5.91
C LEU A 30 -0.70 10.59 -6.06
N MET A 31 -0.10 11.03 -4.95
CA MET A 31 1.07 11.90 -4.98
C MET A 31 2.25 11.23 -5.68
N ILE A 32 2.58 9.97 -5.33
CA ILE A 32 3.72 9.26 -5.94
C ILE A 32 3.48 9.09 -7.45
N SER A 33 2.25 8.74 -7.85
CA SER A 33 1.93 8.50 -9.27
C SER A 33 1.98 9.78 -10.11
N PHE A 34 1.32 10.85 -9.65
CA PHE A 34 1.14 12.08 -10.44
C PHE A 34 2.21 13.14 -10.22
N CYS A 35 2.76 13.26 -9.01
CA CYS A 35 3.78 14.27 -8.71
C CYS A 35 5.20 13.73 -8.90
N ASP A 36 5.48 12.51 -8.42
CA ASP A 36 6.84 11.98 -8.39
C ASP A 36 7.17 11.25 -9.70
N ILE A 37 6.43 10.20 -10.06
CA ILE A 37 6.66 9.43 -11.29
C ILE A 37 6.47 10.31 -12.52
N ALA A 38 5.29 10.92 -12.70
CA ALA A 38 5.06 11.77 -13.86
C ALA A 38 5.98 13.01 -13.86
N GLY A 39 6.34 13.54 -12.69
CA GLY A 39 7.31 14.62 -12.57
C GLY A 39 8.71 14.22 -13.02
N MET A 40 9.20 13.03 -12.64
CA MET A 40 10.50 12.50 -13.08
C MET A 40 10.50 12.22 -14.59
N LEU A 41 9.42 11.66 -15.13
CA LEU A 41 9.29 11.40 -16.57
C LEU A 41 9.31 12.69 -17.39
N ASN A 42 8.60 13.73 -16.95
CA ASN A 42 8.51 15.00 -17.67
C ASN A 42 9.78 15.86 -17.53
N SER A 43 10.39 15.87 -16.34
CA SER A 43 11.56 16.71 -16.08
C SER A 43 12.87 16.07 -16.53
N GLY A 44 12.95 14.74 -16.61
CA GLY A 44 14.20 14.05 -16.88
C GLY A 44 15.16 14.04 -15.67
N PHE A 45 14.72 14.52 -14.51
CA PHE A 45 15.54 14.60 -13.29
C PHE A 45 15.01 13.69 -12.18
N SER A 46 15.93 13.16 -11.40
CA SER A 46 15.62 12.36 -10.21
C SER A 46 14.96 13.21 -9.11
N LYS A 47 13.99 12.62 -8.42
CA LYS A 47 13.35 13.17 -7.22
C LYS A 47 13.60 12.24 -6.02
N SER A 48 13.37 12.75 -4.82
CA SER A 48 13.44 11.94 -3.59
C SER A 48 12.37 10.85 -3.62
N ALA A 49 12.77 9.59 -3.42
CA ALA A 49 11.87 8.46 -3.37
C ALA A 49 11.35 8.25 -1.94
N ILE A 50 10.15 8.77 -1.64
CA ILE A 50 9.57 8.72 -0.28
C ILE A 50 8.58 7.55 -0.15
N GLY A 51 8.09 7.00 -1.26
CA GLY A 51 7.02 6.00 -1.26
C GLY A 51 7.34 4.73 -0.48
N LEU A 52 8.59 4.26 -0.43
CA LEU A 52 8.95 3.09 0.38
C LEU A 52 8.79 3.35 1.88
N ILE A 53 9.12 4.56 2.35
CA ILE A 53 8.96 4.95 3.74
C ILE A 53 7.48 5.01 4.11
N VAL A 54 6.66 5.62 3.25
CA VAL A 54 5.21 5.70 3.46
C VAL A 54 4.59 4.30 3.46
N CYS A 55 4.99 3.44 2.51
CA CYS A 55 4.54 2.06 2.44
C CYS A 55 4.90 1.28 3.71
N PHE A 56 6.10 1.47 4.26
CA PHE A 56 6.52 0.83 5.49
C PHE A 56 5.68 1.29 6.70
N LEU A 57 5.48 2.60 6.86
CA LEU A 57 4.66 3.16 7.95
C LEU A 57 3.20 2.69 7.86
N LEU A 58 2.61 2.72 6.66
CA LEU A 58 1.25 2.22 6.45
C LEU A 58 1.17 0.71 6.74
N GLY A 59 2.14 -0.07 6.25
CA GLY A 59 2.23 -1.50 6.48
C GLY A 59 2.31 -1.85 7.97
N MET A 60 3.04 -1.08 8.76
CA MET A 60 3.09 -1.24 10.22
C MET A 60 1.72 -1.05 10.87
N ILE A 61 1.00 0.03 10.53
CA ILE A 61 -0.32 0.33 11.10
C ILE A 61 -1.33 -0.78 10.73
N LEU A 62 -1.33 -1.21 9.47
CA LEU A 62 -2.23 -2.26 8.99
C LEU A 62 -1.92 -3.62 9.63
N THR A 63 -0.64 -3.98 9.76
CA THR A 63 -0.21 -5.21 10.43
C THR A 63 -0.60 -5.19 11.90
N LEU A 64 -0.40 -4.06 12.59
CA LEU A 64 -0.80 -3.90 13.99
C LEU A 64 -2.32 -4.04 14.17
N THR A 65 -3.10 -3.50 13.24
CA THR A 65 -4.57 -3.62 13.21
C THR A 65 -5.01 -5.06 12.99
N GLY A 66 -4.27 -5.83 12.17
CA GLY A 66 -4.53 -7.25 11.93
C GLY A 66 -4.06 -8.17 13.08
N ALA A 67 -2.94 -7.84 13.72
CA ALA A 67 -2.32 -8.66 14.77
C ALA A 67 -3.09 -8.58 16.10
N ILE A 68 -3.55 -7.38 16.48
CA ILE A 68 -4.24 -7.19 17.76
C ILE A 68 -5.71 -7.58 17.62
N PRO A 69 -6.21 -8.59 18.38
CA PRO A 69 -7.58 -9.09 18.22
C PRO A 69 -8.65 -8.01 18.52
N VAL A 70 -8.33 -7.06 19.40
CA VAL A 70 -9.22 -5.91 19.71
C VAL A 70 -9.42 -5.03 18.49
N PHE A 71 -8.36 -4.75 17.72
CA PHE A 71 -8.42 -3.89 16.55
C PHE A 71 -8.97 -4.62 15.33
N ARG A 72 -8.75 -5.94 15.24
CA ARG A 72 -9.34 -6.79 14.20
C ARG A 72 -10.86 -6.72 14.16
N LYS A 73 -11.53 -6.43 15.30
CA LYS A 73 -12.99 -6.15 15.37
C LYS A 73 -13.44 -5.06 14.37
N CYS A 74 -12.57 -4.14 13.97
CA CYS A 74 -12.87 -3.13 12.95
C CYS A 74 -13.12 -3.77 11.57
N TYR A 75 -12.30 -4.75 11.19
CA TYR A 75 -12.46 -5.49 9.94
C TYR A 75 -13.70 -6.39 9.95
N TYR A 76 -14.07 -6.94 11.11
CA TYR A 76 -15.31 -7.72 11.23
C TYR A 76 -16.57 -6.86 11.11
N LYS A 77 -16.58 -5.64 11.68
CA LYS A 77 -17.72 -4.72 11.54
C LYS A 77 -17.85 -4.16 10.12
N LEU A 78 -16.73 -3.95 9.44
CA LEU A 78 -16.68 -3.41 8.09
C LEU A 78 -15.88 -4.37 7.21
N PRO A 79 -16.49 -5.45 6.67
CA PRO A 79 -15.78 -6.53 5.98
C PRO A 79 -15.09 -6.06 4.70
N TRP A 80 -15.56 -4.98 4.08
CA TRP A 80 -14.94 -4.33 2.92
C TRP A 80 -13.64 -3.58 3.24
N LEU A 81 -13.39 -3.24 4.50
CA LEU A 81 -12.22 -2.47 4.91
C LEU A 81 -10.93 -3.27 4.79
N TYR A 82 -10.99 -4.58 5.05
CA TYR A 82 -9.86 -5.48 4.92
C TYR A 82 -9.38 -5.61 3.45
N PRO A 83 -10.21 -5.99 2.47
CA PRO A 83 -9.77 -6.05 1.07
C PRO A 83 -9.32 -4.67 0.58
N PHE A 84 -9.97 -3.58 1.00
CA PHE A 84 -9.51 -2.23 0.68
C PHE A 84 -8.09 -1.97 1.20
N SER A 85 -7.82 -2.26 2.48
CA SER A 85 -6.48 -2.06 3.08
C SER A 85 -5.40 -2.94 2.43
N MET A 86 -5.74 -4.17 2.03
CA MET A 86 -4.82 -5.08 1.33
C MET A 86 -4.54 -4.62 -0.09
N MET A 87 -5.56 -4.25 -0.86
CA MET A 87 -5.37 -3.72 -2.21
C MET A 87 -4.56 -2.42 -2.17
N LEU A 88 -4.89 -1.50 -1.25
CA LEU A 88 -4.17 -0.24 -1.10
C LEU A 88 -2.69 -0.46 -0.75
N SER A 89 -2.38 -1.37 0.17
CA SER A 89 -0.99 -1.64 0.56
C SER A 89 -0.19 -2.32 -0.56
N MET A 90 -0.80 -3.26 -1.29
CA MET A 90 -0.18 -3.89 -2.46
C MET A 90 0.08 -2.86 -3.57
N ASP A 91 -0.90 -2.02 -3.88
CA ASP A 91 -0.78 -0.98 -4.91
C ASP A 91 0.30 0.04 -4.54
N LEU A 92 0.29 0.52 -3.31
CA LEU A 92 1.29 1.44 -2.80
C LEU A 92 2.68 0.82 -2.87
N PHE A 93 2.84 -0.44 -2.48
CA PHE A 93 4.13 -1.15 -2.57
C PHE A 93 4.64 -1.24 -4.01
N ILE A 94 3.77 -1.60 -4.95
CA ILE A 94 4.10 -1.70 -6.38
C ILE A 94 4.57 -0.34 -6.93
N VAL A 95 3.84 0.72 -6.61
CA VAL A 95 4.13 2.09 -7.06
C VAL A 95 5.39 2.65 -6.40
N SER A 96 5.63 2.37 -5.11
CA SER A 96 6.85 2.79 -4.40
C SER A 96 8.12 2.12 -4.94
N ILE A 97 8.03 0.87 -5.40
CA ILE A 97 9.13 0.21 -6.12
C ILE A 97 9.40 0.92 -7.45
N ALA A 98 8.34 1.20 -8.21
CA ALA A 98 8.45 1.91 -9.50
C ALA A 98 9.12 3.28 -9.33
N GLU A 99 8.69 4.06 -8.35
CA GLU A 99 9.28 5.35 -7.97
C GLU A 99 10.78 5.21 -7.65
N THR A 100 11.16 4.20 -6.86
CA THR A 100 12.55 3.97 -6.46
C THR A 100 13.44 3.58 -7.64
N ILE A 101 12.93 2.75 -8.55
CA ILE A 101 13.63 2.38 -9.79
C ILE A 101 13.88 3.63 -10.63
N LEU A 102 12.84 4.45 -10.81
CA LEU A 102 12.91 5.65 -11.63
C LEU A 102 13.88 6.69 -11.02
N ALA A 103 13.77 6.95 -9.71
CA ALA A 103 14.65 7.86 -8.99
C ALA A 103 16.13 7.44 -9.11
N LYS A 104 16.43 6.14 -8.98
CA LYS A 104 17.80 5.64 -9.16
C LYS A 104 18.27 5.74 -10.61
N GLY A 105 17.44 5.39 -11.59
CA GLY A 105 17.84 5.44 -13.00
C GLY A 105 18.07 6.86 -13.52
N PHE A 106 17.30 7.82 -13.02
CA PHE A 106 17.41 9.24 -13.38
C PHE A 106 18.47 9.99 -12.56
N SER A 107 19.11 9.34 -11.58
CA SER A 107 20.24 9.93 -10.83
C SER A 107 21.50 10.06 -11.68
N VAL A 108 21.59 9.31 -12.78
CA VAL A 108 22.72 9.32 -13.70
C VAL A 108 22.27 9.90 -15.04
N ILE A 109 22.76 11.09 -15.37
CA ILE A 109 22.38 11.82 -16.59
C ILE A 109 22.89 11.07 -17.82
N SER A 110 22.08 10.16 -18.36
CA SER A 110 22.39 9.42 -19.58
C SER A 110 21.12 8.93 -20.26
N THR A 111 20.90 9.39 -21.49
CA THR A 111 19.76 9.03 -22.33
C THR A 111 19.52 7.52 -22.45
N PRO A 112 20.52 6.66 -22.73
CA PRO A 112 20.27 5.22 -22.83
C PRO A 112 19.82 4.60 -21.50
N ARG A 113 20.33 5.07 -20.35
CA ARG A 113 19.89 4.56 -19.04
C ARG A 113 18.48 5.02 -18.70
N HIS A 114 18.10 6.24 -19.05
CA HIS A 114 16.73 6.72 -18.82
C HIS A 114 15.72 5.82 -19.56
N THR A 115 15.97 5.53 -20.84
CA THR A 115 15.11 4.63 -21.63
C THR A 115 15.02 3.23 -21.03
N ILE A 116 16.16 2.64 -20.64
CA ILE A 116 16.17 1.31 -20.01
C ILE A 116 15.43 1.34 -18.67
N THR A 117 15.61 2.38 -17.87
CA THR A 117 14.95 2.50 -16.55
C THR A 117 13.43 2.57 -16.72
N ILE A 118 12.94 3.36 -17.67
CA ILE A 118 11.51 3.44 -17.98
C ILE A 118 10.98 2.07 -18.41
N ALA A 119 11.71 1.35 -19.28
CA ALA A 119 11.32 0.01 -19.70
C ALA A 119 11.26 -0.97 -18.52
N VAL A 120 12.27 -0.95 -17.63
CA VAL A 120 12.30 -1.78 -16.42
C VAL A 120 11.13 -1.45 -15.49
N MET A 121 10.82 -0.17 -15.29
CA MET A 121 9.67 0.28 -14.49
C MET A 121 8.36 -0.26 -15.06
N VAL A 122 8.13 -0.14 -16.37
CA VAL A 122 6.90 -0.64 -17.02
C VAL A 122 6.79 -2.17 -16.89
N VAL A 123 7.87 -2.90 -17.12
CA VAL A 123 7.89 -4.36 -16.94
C VAL A 123 7.59 -4.74 -15.49
N GLN A 124 8.19 -4.05 -14.52
CA GLN A 124 7.95 -4.29 -13.10
C GLN A 124 6.47 -4.07 -12.73
N LEU A 125 5.84 -2.99 -13.20
CA LEU A 125 4.42 -2.73 -12.96
C LEU A 125 3.54 -3.87 -13.50
N ILE A 126 3.77 -4.32 -14.74
CA ILE A 126 3.00 -5.41 -15.35
C ILE A 126 3.18 -6.71 -14.57
N VAL A 127 4.43 -7.09 -14.27
CA VAL A 127 4.74 -8.34 -13.56
C VAL A 127 4.14 -8.34 -12.16
N CYS A 128 4.27 -7.25 -11.41
CA CYS A 128 3.70 -7.15 -10.07
C CYS A 128 2.17 -7.17 -10.09
N ARG A 129 1.52 -6.52 -11.07
CA ARG A 129 0.05 -6.55 -11.21
C ARG A 129 -0.45 -7.97 -11.54
N LEU A 130 0.22 -8.68 -12.45
CA LEU A 130 -0.10 -10.08 -12.74
C LEU A 130 0.10 -10.98 -11.53
N ALA A 131 1.19 -10.78 -10.79
CA ALA A 131 1.46 -11.53 -9.55
C ALA A 131 0.39 -11.26 -8.49
N MET A 132 -0.04 -10.00 -8.32
CA MET A 132 -1.14 -9.63 -7.44
C MET A 132 -2.45 -10.32 -7.83
N CYS A 133 -2.84 -10.27 -9.11
CA CYS A 133 -4.04 -10.94 -9.60
C CYS A 133 -3.99 -12.47 -9.38
N ALA A 134 -2.84 -13.09 -9.64
CA ALA A 134 -2.64 -14.53 -9.41
C ALA A 134 -2.73 -14.88 -7.91
N TYR A 135 -2.14 -14.06 -7.05
CA TYR A 135 -2.20 -14.23 -5.59
C TYR A 135 -3.64 -14.12 -5.08
N LEU A 136 -4.37 -13.07 -5.48
CA LEU A 136 -5.76 -12.85 -5.05
C LEU A 136 -6.73 -13.90 -5.62
N LYS A 137 -6.43 -14.48 -6.77
CA LYS A 137 -7.17 -15.64 -7.30
C LYS A 137 -7.01 -16.88 -6.43
N LYS A 138 -5.80 -17.11 -5.89
CA LYS A 138 -5.50 -18.26 -5.03
C LYS A 138 -5.97 -18.07 -3.59
N TYR A 139 -5.86 -16.84 -3.09
CA TYR A 139 -6.23 -16.45 -1.73
C TYR A 139 -7.28 -15.33 -1.77
N PRO A 140 -8.57 -15.66 -1.94
CA PRO A 140 -9.61 -14.66 -1.98
C PRO A 140 -9.68 -13.94 -0.63
N MET A 141 -9.81 -12.61 -0.65
CA MET A 141 -9.85 -11.75 0.53
C MET A 141 -11.21 -11.82 1.26
N ALA A 142 -11.66 -13.03 1.58
CA ALA A 142 -12.88 -13.29 2.33
C ALA A 142 -12.54 -13.56 3.80
N ILE A 143 -12.88 -12.62 4.68
CA ILE A 143 -12.63 -12.73 6.14
C ILE A 143 -13.25 -14.02 6.72
N HIS A 144 -14.40 -14.46 6.19
CA HIS A 144 -15.11 -15.66 6.68
C HIS A 144 -14.40 -17.00 6.47
N GLN A 145 -13.34 -17.08 5.66
CA GLN A 145 -12.58 -18.32 5.55
C GLN A 145 -11.65 -18.57 6.74
N TYR A 146 -11.35 -17.55 7.55
CA TYR A 146 -10.49 -17.67 8.74
C TYR A 146 -11.26 -18.05 10.02
N ASP A 147 -12.60 -18.04 10.02
CA ASP A 147 -13.42 -18.47 11.16
C ASP A 147 -13.62 -20.00 11.23
N ARG A 148 -13.17 -20.79 10.25
CA ARG A 148 -13.30 -22.26 10.28
C ARG A 148 -12.16 -22.99 11.01
N LEU A 149 -11.29 -22.26 11.73
CA LEU A 149 -10.14 -22.81 12.43
C LEU A 149 -10.10 -22.48 13.94
N GLU A 150 -11.17 -21.92 14.51
CA GLU A 150 -11.35 -21.81 15.97
C GLU A 150 -12.71 -22.34 16.41
#